data_AF-E6M5U0-F1
#
_entry.id   AF-E6M5U0-F1
#
_cell.length_a   1.000
_cell.length_b   1.000
_cell.length_c   1.000
_cell.angle_alpha   90.00
_cell.angle_beta   90.00
_cell.angle_gamma   90.00
#
_symmetry.space_group_name_H-M   'P 1'
#
loop_
_entity.id
_entity.type
_entity.pdbx_description
1 polymer ?
#
loop_
_entity_poly.entity_id
_entity_poly.type
_entity_poly.pdbx_seq_one_letter_code
_entity_poly.pdbx_strand_id
1 'polypeptide(L)'
;QDASESHFHWNGDLLADGQIIDTVTPRHANMKVNSKLTKAEPVWNPSMGKSWRVLWWYSTKRVKRDAITLEAQRRRALDAIDGVKPARKPRFIKTTRSGCSFDSKAFERAQRLEGLKGYVTNLPATLMPAGEVIASYHDVACRAILDAYPKPIYVPARYSTGNATLSTRI
;
A
#
# COMPACT_ATOMS: atom_id res chain seq x y z
N GLN A 1 -11.81 4.16 0.59
CA GLN A 1 -11.56 3.29 1.75
C GLN A 1 -10.58 2.25 1.26
N ASP A 2 -9.37 2.25 1.81
CA ASP A 2 -8.28 1.41 1.33
C ASP A 2 -8.48 -0.05 1.78
N ALA A 3 -8.12 -0.98 0.91
CA ALA A 3 -8.28 -2.42 1.14
C ALA A 3 -7.60 -2.89 2.45
N SER A 4 -6.44 -2.31 2.76
CA SER A 4 -5.66 -2.61 3.95
C SER A 4 -6.16 -1.91 5.22
N GLU A 5 -6.86 -0.77 5.12
CA GLU A 5 -7.43 -0.11 6.30
C GLU A 5 -8.53 -0.94 6.98
N SER A 6 -9.25 -1.77 6.21
CA SER A 6 -10.25 -2.68 6.79
C SER A 6 -9.58 -3.86 7.51
N HIS A 7 -8.48 -4.36 6.96
CA HIS A 7 -7.67 -5.40 7.60
C HIS A 7 -7.13 -4.93 8.96
N PHE A 8 -6.49 -3.77 9.01
CA PHE A 8 -5.96 -3.20 10.27
C PHE A 8 -7.03 -2.90 11.31
N HIS A 9 -8.26 -2.60 10.87
CA HIS A 9 -9.38 -2.39 11.78
C HIS A 9 -9.72 -3.64 12.60
N TRP A 10 -9.64 -4.83 12.00
CA TRP A 10 -10.06 -6.08 12.63
C TRP A 10 -8.92 -6.95 13.15
N ASN A 11 -7.76 -6.93 12.49
CA ASN A 11 -6.61 -7.78 12.83
C ASN A 11 -5.53 -7.02 13.62
N GLY A 12 -5.68 -5.69 13.76
CA GLY A 12 -4.70 -4.83 14.42
C GLY A 12 -3.45 -4.60 13.57
N ASP A 13 -2.50 -3.85 14.14
CA ASP A 13 -1.27 -3.42 13.47
C ASP A 13 -0.05 -4.32 13.79
N LEU A 14 -0.26 -5.40 14.57
CA LEU A 14 0.79 -6.32 14.97
C LEU A 14 0.99 -7.39 13.89
N LEU A 15 2.04 -7.22 13.10
CA LEU A 15 2.40 -8.15 12.02
C LEU A 15 3.68 -8.92 12.34
N ALA A 16 3.68 -10.20 12.00
CA ALA A 16 4.85 -11.07 12.13
C ALA A 16 5.75 -10.94 10.88
N ASP A 17 7.07 -11.05 11.05
CA ASP A 17 8.00 -11.03 9.92
C ASP A 17 7.66 -12.13 8.91
N GLY A 18 7.56 -11.77 7.62
CA GLY A 18 7.17 -12.70 6.58
C GLY A 18 5.66 -12.88 6.40
N GLN A 19 4.82 -12.28 7.25
CA GLN A 19 3.36 -12.36 7.13
C GLN A 19 2.89 -11.78 5.79
N ILE A 20 1.93 -12.48 5.19
CA ILE A 20 1.29 -12.09 3.93
C ILE A 20 -0.18 -11.81 4.21
N ILE A 21 -0.67 -10.67 3.74
CA ILE A 21 -2.07 -10.26 3.80
C ILE A 21 -2.62 -10.25 2.37
N ASP A 22 -3.63 -11.06 2.09
CA ASP A 22 -4.27 -11.16 0.77
C ASP A 22 -5.59 -10.40 0.78
N THR A 23 -5.68 -9.31 0.03
CA THR A 23 -6.80 -8.38 0.04
C THR A 23 -7.26 -8.03 -1.38
N VAL A 24 -8.38 -7.33 -1.48
CA VAL A 24 -8.89 -6.84 -2.76
C VAL A 24 -8.96 -5.32 -2.78
N THR A 25 -8.38 -4.71 -3.81
CA THR A 25 -8.52 -3.26 -4.05
C THR A 25 -9.47 -2.96 -5.19
N PRO A 26 -10.25 -1.87 -5.11
CA PRO A 26 -10.90 -1.31 -6.29
C PRO A 26 -9.89 -0.90 -7.37
N ARG A 27 -10.26 -1.08 -8.65
CA ARG A 27 -9.51 -0.56 -9.80
C ARG A 27 -9.61 0.97 -9.94
N HIS A 28 -10.72 1.55 -9.49
CA HIS A 28 -11.01 2.98 -9.59
C HIS A 28 -11.29 3.58 -8.23
N ALA A 29 -10.83 4.81 -7.98
CA ALA A 29 -10.88 5.42 -6.66
C ALA A 29 -12.29 5.58 -6.06
N ASN A 30 -13.31 5.68 -6.92
CA ASN A 30 -14.71 5.84 -6.51
C ASN A 30 -15.42 4.52 -6.20
N MET A 31 -14.74 3.39 -6.28
CA MET A 31 -15.31 2.07 -6.01
C MET A 31 -14.96 1.59 -4.60
N LYS A 32 -15.92 0.95 -3.94
CA LYS A 32 -15.72 0.30 -2.64
C LYS A 32 -15.76 -1.21 -2.84
N VAL A 33 -14.68 -1.89 -2.49
CA VAL A 33 -14.60 -3.37 -2.55
C VAL A 33 -14.45 -3.99 -1.16
N ASN A 34 -14.09 -3.18 -0.17
CA ASN A 34 -13.97 -3.59 1.22
C ASN A 34 -14.76 -2.63 2.12
N SER A 35 -15.38 -3.16 3.17
CA SER A 35 -16.16 -2.43 4.16
C SER A 35 -15.64 -2.74 5.56
N LYS A 36 -15.41 -1.71 6.38
CA LYS A 36 -15.02 -1.87 7.80
C LYS A 36 -16.10 -2.56 8.64
N LEU A 37 -17.33 -2.62 8.14
CA LEU A 37 -18.46 -3.27 8.80
C LEU A 37 -18.42 -4.79 8.72
N THR A 38 -17.58 -5.34 7.85
CA THR A 38 -17.50 -6.78 7.61
C THR A 38 -16.10 -7.26 7.97
N LYS A 39 -15.99 -8.21 8.90
CA LYS A 39 -14.70 -8.80 9.30
C LYS A 39 -14.12 -9.73 8.24
N ALA A 40 -14.97 -10.35 7.42
CA ALA A 40 -14.52 -11.23 6.36
C ALA A 40 -13.77 -10.43 5.28
N GLU A 41 -12.50 -10.77 5.08
CA GLU A 41 -11.72 -10.22 3.98
C GLU A 41 -12.25 -10.76 2.65
N PRO A 42 -12.59 -9.90 1.68
CA PRO A 42 -13.01 -10.37 0.38
C PRO A 42 -11.87 -11.17 -0.26
N VAL A 43 -12.20 -12.34 -0.83
CA VAL A 43 -11.27 -13.10 -1.65
C VAL A 43 -11.48 -12.67 -3.10
N TRP A 44 -10.42 -12.21 -3.77
CA TRP A 44 -10.54 -11.82 -5.17
C TRP A 44 -10.94 -13.01 -6.03
N ASN A 45 -11.86 -12.79 -6.96
CA ASN A 45 -12.19 -13.75 -8.00
C ASN A 45 -12.24 -13.08 -9.39
N PRO A 46 -12.14 -13.85 -10.49
CA PRO A 46 -12.15 -13.29 -11.84
C PRO A 46 -13.46 -12.57 -12.22
N SER A 47 -14.59 -12.90 -11.59
CA SER A 47 -15.87 -12.22 -11.85
C SER A 47 -15.92 -10.81 -11.24
N MET A 48 -15.05 -10.50 -10.27
CA MET A 48 -14.86 -9.15 -9.72
C MET A 48 -14.01 -8.26 -10.64
N GLY A 49 -14.37 -8.18 -11.94
CA GLY A 49 -13.58 -7.56 -13.02
C GLY A 49 -13.20 -6.07 -12.84
N LYS A 50 -13.81 -5.38 -11.87
CA LYS A 50 -13.51 -3.99 -11.49
C LYS A 50 -12.62 -3.87 -10.24
N SER A 51 -12.03 -4.96 -9.79
CA SER A 51 -11.17 -5.03 -8.61
C SER A 51 -9.95 -5.90 -8.88
N TRP A 52 -8.88 -5.69 -8.12
CA TRP A 52 -7.61 -6.40 -8.27
C TRP A 52 -7.27 -7.12 -6.97
N ARG A 53 -6.62 -8.28 -7.07
CA ARG A 53 -6.02 -8.95 -5.93
C ARG A 53 -4.75 -8.22 -5.53
N VAL A 54 -4.61 -7.92 -4.25
CA VAL A 54 -3.46 -7.22 -3.67
C VAL A 54 -2.91 -8.02 -2.52
N LEU A 55 -1.64 -8.38 -2.62
CA LEU A 55 -0.90 -9.06 -1.58
C LEU A 55 0.01 -8.05 -0.88
N TRP A 56 0.00 -8.06 0.44
CA TRP A 56 0.93 -7.28 1.24
C TRP A 56 1.88 -8.22 1.94
N TRP A 57 3.17 -8.02 1.70
CA TRP A 57 4.21 -8.73 2.42
C TRP A 57 4.80 -7.81 3.48
N TYR A 58 4.80 -8.26 4.73
CA TYR A 58 5.40 -7.54 5.83
C TYR A 58 6.84 -7.99 6.07
N SER A 59 7.73 -7.02 6.27
CA SER A 59 9.12 -7.28 6.66
C SER A 59 9.60 -6.27 7.70
N THR A 60 10.06 -6.77 8.84
CA THR A 60 10.73 -6.00 9.91
C THR A 60 11.99 -5.29 9.40
N LYS A 61 12.74 -5.90 8.48
CA LYS A 61 13.88 -5.27 7.80
C LYS A 61 13.44 -4.03 7.01
N ARG A 62 12.23 -4.03 6.45
CA ARG A 62 11.65 -2.86 5.77
C ARG A 62 11.22 -1.80 6.76
N VAL A 63 10.56 -2.17 7.86
CA VAL A 63 10.17 -1.22 8.93
C VAL A 63 11.33 -0.32 9.32
N LYS A 64 12.50 -0.91 9.64
CA LYS A 64 13.70 -0.14 10.02
C LYS A 64 14.14 0.87 8.96
N ARG A 65 14.05 0.52 7.67
CA ARG A 65 14.44 1.39 6.55
C ARG A 65 13.39 2.46 6.25
N ASP A 66 12.13 2.09 6.33
CA ASP A 66 11.00 2.98 6.10
C ASP A 66 10.91 4.02 7.21
N ALA A 67 11.16 3.65 8.47
CA ALA A 67 11.23 4.55 9.62
C ALA A 67 12.27 5.67 9.42
N ILE A 68 13.49 5.33 8.98
CA ILE A 68 14.54 6.33 8.67
C ILE A 68 14.06 7.29 7.57
N THR A 69 13.41 6.73 6.54
CA THR A 69 12.90 7.51 5.41
C THR A 69 11.76 8.45 5.85
N LEU A 70 10.86 7.97 6.71
CA LEU A 70 9.73 8.74 7.23
C LEU A 70 10.20 9.85 8.15
N GLU A 71 11.18 9.60 9.02
CA GLU A 71 11.74 10.64 9.88
C GLU A 71 12.46 11.72 9.06
N ALA A 72 13.19 11.33 8.01
CA ALA A 72 13.78 12.31 7.08
C ALA A 72 12.70 13.15 6.36
N GLN A 73 11.55 12.57 6.02
CA GLN A 73 10.42 13.30 5.45
C GLN A 73 9.77 14.23 6.47
N ARG A 74 9.64 13.80 7.72
CA ARG A 74 9.15 14.62 8.84
C ARG A 74 10.03 15.85 9.05
N ARG A 75 11.34 15.65 9.15
CA ARG A 75 12.30 16.75 9.32
C ARG A 75 12.19 17.78 8.20
N ARG A 76 12.19 17.33 6.94
CA ARG A 76 12.01 18.23 5.78
C ARG A 76 10.68 19.01 5.81
N ALA A 77 9.62 18.40 6.35
CA ALA A 77 8.33 19.06 6.48
C ALA A 77 8.37 20.16 7.55
N LEU A 78 9.02 19.89 8.70
CA LEU A 78 9.21 20.86 9.78
C LEU A 78 10.12 22.01 9.33
N ASP A 79 11.28 21.71 8.72
CA ASP A 79 12.19 22.74 8.19
C ASP A 79 11.46 23.71 7.24
N ALA A 80 10.57 23.18 6.40
CA ALA A 80 9.79 23.99 5.46
C ALA A 80 8.69 24.83 6.12
N ILE A 81 8.16 24.40 7.26
CA ILE A 81 7.23 25.20 8.07
C ILE A 81 7.99 26.32 8.78
N ASP A 82 9.21 26.05 9.24
CA ASP A 82 10.11 27.01 9.88
C ASP A 82 10.76 28.00 8.90
N GLY A 83 10.37 27.95 7.62
CA GLY A 83 10.74 28.95 6.60
C GLY A 83 11.92 28.58 5.71
N VAL A 84 12.51 27.39 5.85
CA VAL A 84 13.51 26.88 4.91
C VAL A 84 12.81 26.55 3.60
N LYS A 85 12.98 27.37 2.56
CA LYS A 85 12.34 27.16 1.25
C LYS A 85 12.91 25.92 0.55
N PRO A 86 12.17 24.81 0.45
CA PRO A 86 12.64 23.62 -0.24
C PRO A 86 12.38 23.75 -1.75
N ALA A 87 13.20 23.09 -2.57
CA ALA A 87 13.03 23.09 -4.03
C ALA A 87 11.67 22.51 -4.49
N ARG A 88 11.05 21.64 -3.69
CA ARG A 88 9.71 21.07 -3.91
C ARG A 88 8.97 20.97 -2.59
N LYS A 89 7.64 21.08 -2.62
CA LYS A 89 6.79 20.94 -1.43
C LYS A 89 7.03 19.58 -0.74
N PRO A 90 7.50 19.56 0.52
CA PRO A 90 7.72 18.32 1.27
C PRO A 90 6.41 17.56 1.53
N ARG A 91 6.55 16.26 1.81
CA ARG A 91 5.43 15.40 2.24
C ARG A 91 4.98 15.79 3.66
N PHE A 92 3.73 15.52 4.00
CA PHE A 92 3.12 15.81 5.31
C PHE A 92 2.96 17.29 5.65
N ILE A 93 2.73 18.12 4.62
CA ILE A 93 2.36 19.53 4.81
C ILE A 93 0.93 19.76 4.34
N LYS A 94 0.10 20.30 5.22
CA LYS A 94 -1.20 20.87 4.92
C LYS A 94 -1.05 22.36 4.66
N THR A 95 -1.58 22.81 3.54
CA THR A 95 -1.73 24.24 3.26
C THR A 95 -3.11 24.66 3.73
N THR A 96 -3.16 25.62 4.65
CA THR A 96 -4.38 26.23 5.17
C THR A 96 -4.44 27.69 4.69
N ARG A 97 -5.57 28.36 4.91
CA ARG A 97 -5.71 29.80 4.60
C ARG A 97 -4.70 30.67 5.38
N SER A 98 -4.25 30.20 6.54
CA SER A 98 -3.32 30.87 7.45
C SER A 98 -1.85 30.50 7.26
N GLY A 99 -1.51 29.60 6.32
CA GLY A 99 -0.13 29.20 6.06
C GLY A 99 0.05 27.70 5.83
N CYS A 100 1.21 27.17 6.22
CA CYS A 100 1.54 25.75 6.12
C CYS A 100 1.62 25.14 7.53
N SER A 101 1.07 23.93 7.71
CA SER A 101 1.10 23.19 8.98
C SER A 101 1.45 21.73 8.75
N PHE A 102 1.97 21.06 9.78
CA PHE A 102 2.36 19.65 9.72
C PHE A 102 1.13 18.73 9.75
N ASP A 103 1.08 17.74 8.87
CA ASP A 103 0.01 16.75 8.81
C ASP A 103 0.31 15.51 9.65
N SER A 104 0.13 15.64 10.97
CA SER A 104 0.33 14.53 11.92
C SER A 104 -0.48 13.29 11.58
N LYS A 105 -1.76 13.45 11.19
CA LYS A 105 -2.63 12.32 10.81
C LYS A 105 -2.13 11.57 9.58
N ALA A 106 -1.59 12.28 8.58
CA ALA A 106 -0.99 11.60 7.43
C ALA A 106 0.32 10.91 7.78
N PHE A 107 1.09 11.48 8.71
CA PHE A 107 2.33 10.87 9.22
C PHE A 107 2.04 9.59 10.01
N GLU A 108 1.13 9.62 10.99
CA GLU A 108 0.71 8.45 11.76
C GLU A 108 0.17 7.32 10.86
N ARG A 109 -0.63 7.68 9.84
CA ARG A 109 -1.08 6.69 8.84
C ARG A 109 0.09 6.07 8.09
N ALA A 110 1.12 6.85 7.75
CA ALA A 110 2.30 6.31 7.08
C ALA A 110 3.12 5.39 7.99
N GLN A 111 3.21 5.70 9.30
CA GLN A 111 3.90 4.85 10.28
C GLN A 111 3.23 3.48 10.44
N ARG A 112 1.89 3.44 10.48
CA ARG A 112 1.13 2.17 10.53
C ARG A 112 1.37 1.26 9.33
N LEU A 113 1.88 1.83 8.24
CA LEU A 113 2.09 1.13 6.98
C LEU A 113 3.58 0.80 6.72
N GLU A 114 4.45 1.07 7.68
CA GLU A 114 5.86 0.71 7.61
C GLU A 114 6.04 -0.80 7.47
N GLY A 115 7.02 -1.21 6.66
CA GLY A 115 7.33 -2.63 6.50
C GLY A 115 6.48 -3.37 5.48
N LEU A 116 5.34 -2.80 5.07
CA LEU A 116 4.44 -3.40 4.08
C LEU A 116 4.90 -3.11 2.66
N LYS A 117 5.00 -4.15 1.85
CA LYS A 117 5.18 -4.06 0.40
C LYS A 117 3.99 -4.67 -0.30
N GLY A 118 3.33 -3.87 -1.14
CA GLY A 118 2.17 -4.30 -1.93
C GLY A 118 2.55 -4.87 -3.29
N TYR A 119 1.87 -5.95 -3.67
CA TYR A 119 1.96 -6.69 -4.91
C TYR A 119 0.56 -6.79 -5.49
N VAL A 120 0.38 -6.46 -6.77
CA VAL A 120 -0.92 -6.58 -7.42
C VAL A 120 -0.87 -7.74 -8.41
N THR A 121 -1.92 -8.55 -8.46
CA THR A 121 -2.08 -9.61 -9.45
C THR A 121 -3.53 -9.75 -9.91
N ASN A 122 -3.71 -10.29 -11.12
CA ASN A 122 -4.99 -10.75 -11.67
C ASN A 122 -5.14 -12.28 -11.59
N LEU A 123 -4.25 -12.97 -10.87
CA LEU A 123 -4.31 -14.42 -10.68
C LEU A 123 -5.15 -14.77 -9.43
N PRO A 124 -6.13 -15.68 -9.53
CA PRO A 124 -6.90 -16.11 -8.38
C PRO A 124 -6.04 -16.93 -7.40
N ALA A 125 -6.42 -16.92 -6.12
CA ALA A 125 -5.71 -17.66 -5.08
C ALA A 125 -5.68 -19.18 -5.32
N THR A 126 -6.68 -19.71 -6.03
CA THR A 126 -6.75 -21.11 -6.43
C THR A 126 -5.73 -21.49 -7.50
N LEU A 127 -5.31 -20.53 -8.32
CA LEU A 127 -4.33 -20.77 -9.37
C LEU A 127 -2.91 -20.51 -8.87
N MET A 128 -2.70 -19.41 -8.14
CA MET A 128 -1.41 -19.08 -7.58
C MET A 128 -1.58 -18.53 -6.15
N PRO A 129 -1.15 -19.27 -5.11
CA PRO A 129 -1.21 -18.80 -3.73
C PRO A 129 -0.28 -17.60 -3.51
N ALA A 130 -0.56 -16.82 -2.48
CA ALA A 130 0.07 -15.52 -2.26
C ALA A 130 1.61 -15.60 -2.15
N GLY A 131 2.13 -16.63 -1.49
CA GLY A 131 3.57 -16.85 -1.35
C GLY A 131 4.27 -17.07 -2.69
N GLU A 132 3.64 -17.77 -3.61
CA GLU A 132 4.19 -18.04 -4.95
C GLU A 132 4.18 -16.79 -5.83
N VAL A 133 3.13 -15.97 -5.74
CA VAL A 133 3.10 -14.66 -6.43
C VAL A 133 4.26 -13.76 -5.97
N ILE A 134 4.54 -13.75 -4.65
CA ILE A 134 5.62 -12.94 -4.08
C ILE A 134 6.98 -13.52 -4.47
N ALA A 135 7.15 -14.84 -4.39
CA ALA A 135 8.37 -15.54 -4.78
C ALA A 135 8.67 -15.31 -6.27
N SER A 136 7.68 -15.48 -7.13
CA SER A 136 7.78 -15.28 -8.58
C SER A 136 8.17 -13.86 -8.97
N TYR A 137 7.94 -12.87 -8.11
CA TYR A 137 8.44 -11.52 -8.36
C TYR A 137 9.93 -11.37 -8.05
N HIS A 138 10.39 -12.01 -6.98
CA HIS A 138 11.79 -11.93 -6.58
C HIS A 138 12.67 -12.91 -7.35
N ASP A 139 12.07 -13.89 -8.03
CA ASP A 139 12.74 -14.85 -8.89
C ASP A 139 12.64 -14.46 -10.38
N VAL A 140 13.80 -14.36 -11.05
CA VAL A 140 13.88 -14.10 -12.50
C VAL A 140 13.40 -15.32 -13.31
N ALA A 141 13.45 -16.52 -12.74
CA ALA A 141 13.15 -17.79 -13.42
C ALA A 141 11.65 -18.12 -13.53
N CYS A 142 10.79 -17.60 -12.65
CA CYS A 142 9.33 -17.83 -12.70
C CYS A 142 8.60 -17.03 -13.80
N ARG A 143 9.33 -16.33 -14.67
CA ARG A 143 8.78 -15.56 -15.80
C ARG A 143 7.87 -16.37 -16.73
N ALA A 144 8.15 -17.67 -16.91
CA ALA A 144 7.40 -18.51 -17.85
C ALA A 144 5.89 -18.65 -17.52
N ILE A 145 5.52 -18.70 -16.24
CA ILE A 145 4.09 -18.73 -15.84
C ILE A 145 3.46 -17.34 -16.00
N LEU A 146 4.22 -16.28 -15.70
CA LEU A 146 3.75 -14.89 -15.86
C LEU A 146 3.58 -14.49 -17.33
N ASP A 147 4.41 -15.01 -18.23
CA ASP A 147 4.39 -14.73 -19.67
C ASP A 147 3.21 -15.41 -20.39
N ALA A 148 2.66 -16.49 -19.82
CA ALA A 148 1.46 -17.16 -20.34
C ALA A 148 0.15 -16.39 -20.05
N TYR A 149 0.16 -15.42 -19.13
CA TYR A 149 -0.98 -14.57 -18.83
C TYR A 149 -0.78 -13.18 -19.45
N PRO A 150 -1.64 -12.73 -20.38
CA PRO A 150 -1.31 -11.60 -21.26
C PRO A 150 -1.27 -10.22 -20.59
N LYS A 151 -1.51 -10.09 -19.28
CA LYS A 151 -1.54 -8.81 -18.54
C LYS A 151 -1.19 -8.95 -17.05
N PRO A 152 0.01 -9.42 -16.65
CA PRO A 152 0.38 -9.36 -15.25
C PRO A 152 0.69 -7.90 -14.92
N ILE A 153 -0.27 -7.18 -14.32
CA ILE A 153 0.01 -5.84 -13.80
C ILE A 153 0.79 -6.02 -12.51
N TYR A 154 2.08 -6.24 -12.68
CA TYR A 154 3.02 -6.32 -11.59
C TYR A 154 3.52 -4.90 -11.28
N VAL A 155 2.90 -4.24 -10.30
CA VAL A 155 3.29 -2.88 -9.89
C VAL A 155 3.52 -2.87 -8.39
N PRO A 156 4.66 -2.34 -7.90
CA PRO A 156 4.81 -2.05 -6.48
C PRO A 156 3.77 -0.99 -6.10
N ALA A 157 2.76 -1.41 -5.35
CA ALA A 157 1.76 -0.50 -4.82
C ALA A 157 2.43 0.43 -3.80
N ARG A 158 2.29 1.75 -4.01
CA ARG A 158 2.66 2.77 -3.03
C ARG A 158 1.40 3.31 -2.37
N TYR A 159 1.41 3.41 -1.05
CA TYR A 159 0.35 4.10 -0.33
C TYR A 159 0.34 5.59 -0.72
N SER A 160 -0.76 6.04 -1.33
CA SER A 160 -1.02 7.46 -1.56
C SER A 160 -1.59 8.07 -0.28
N THR A 161 -0.92 9.08 0.28
CA THR A 161 -1.40 9.80 1.46
C THR A 161 -2.51 10.83 1.17
N GLY A 162 -2.85 11.07 -0.09
CA GLY A 162 -4.04 11.83 -0.49
C GLY A 162 -5.25 10.91 -0.58
N ASN A 163 -6.36 11.26 0.09
CA ASN A 163 -7.63 10.53 0.17
C ASN A 163 -7.60 9.09 -0.37
N ALA A 164 -7.05 8.21 0.48
CA ALA A 164 -7.31 6.77 0.57
C ALA A 164 -7.67 6.07 -0.75
N THR A 165 -6.71 6.07 -1.67
CA THR A 165 -6.66 5.05 -2.71
C THR A 165 -5.24 4.68 -3.05
N LEU A 166 -5.00 3.37 -3.13
CA LEU A 166 -3.92 2.79 -3.91
C LEU A 166 -3.85 3.50 -5.27
N SER A 167 -2.88 4.39 -5.44
CA SER A 167 -2.55 4.94 -6.73
C SER A 167 -1.57 3.96 -7.37
N THR A 168 -2.10 2.98 -8.09
CA THR A 168 -1.38 2.46 -9.24
C THR A 168 -1.33 3.61 -10.24
N ARG A 169 -0.20 4.34 -10.28
CA ARG A 169 0.19 4.91 -11.58
C ARG A 169 0.50 3.72 -12.46
N ILE A 170 -0.50 3.30 -13.23
CA ILE A 170 -0.27 2.67 -14.53
C ILE A 170 0.27 3.75 -15.44
#